data_AF-A0A6V7DDJ2-F1
#
_entry.id   AF-A0A6V7DDJ2-F1
#
_cell.length_a   1.000
_cell.length_b   1.000
_cell.length_c   1.000
_cell.angle_alpha   90.00
_cell.angle_beta   90.00
_cell.angle_gamma   90.00
#
_symmetry.space_group_name_H-M   'P 1'
#
loop_
_entity.id
_entity.type
_entity.pdbx_description
1 polymer ?
#
loop_
_entity_poly.entity_id
_entity_poly.type
_entity_poly.pdbx_seq_one_letter_code
_entity_poly.pdbx_strand_id
1 'polypeptide(L)'
;MSQSSALDSFLDKWRTRWPEWSVAEPFVPQLQRPLAAAWFALLQEWEDIMNIAGDPLPADAKLAWWQQELRDWSQQRSRHPLGRVLEPVRAPWAQLADTLPAMQDARVPPQSLQQALDTLRVFAEAVVAVEAVMFTRNQPGDATAVAVQWLDARQRVAGDSATPGGMTTAAWRAQLLQAWPRKPALARPHRVWSRLARLRLQRELAGKAAYPPPVQQLWHSWRAASGAD
;
A
#
# COMPACT_ATOMS: atom_id res chain seq x y z
N MET A 1 -27.49 -10.94 -6.19
CA MET A 1 -26.59 -11.52 -5.18
C MET A 1 -25.12 -11.64 -5.62
N SER A 2 -24.76 -11.53 -6.92
CA SER A 2 -23.36 -11.69 -7.40
C SER A 2 -22.43 -10.48 -7.23
N GLN A 3 -22.99 -9.28 -7.04
CA GLN A 3 -22.24 -8.03 -7.02
C GLN A 3 -21.65 -7.68 -5.65
N SER A 4 -22.32 -8.06 -4.55
CA SER A 4 -21.78 -7.97 -3.19
C SER A 4 -20.64 -8.96 -3.02
N SER A 5 -20.85 -10.21 -3.44
CA SER A 5 -19.83 -11.26 -3.34
C SER A 5 -18.52 -10.92 -4.06
N ALA A 6 -18.58 -10.15 -5.16
CA ALA A 6 -17.38 -9.69 -5.84
C ALA A 6 -16.58 -8.67 -5.01
N LEU A 7 -17.24 -7.66 -4.42
CA LEU A 7 -16.57 -6.71 -3.51
C LEU A 7 -16.00 -7.43 -2.29
N ASP A 8 -16.80 -8.30 -1.67
CA ASP A 8 -16.41 -9.06 -0.47
C ASP A 8 -15.14 -9.88 -0.72
N SER A 9 -14.99 -10.47 -1.91
CA SER A 9 -13.79 -11.24 -2.26
C SER A 9 -12.48 -10.42 -2.22
N PHE A 10 -12.50 -9.15 -2.66
CA PHE A 10 -11.34 -8.25 -2.56
C PHE A 10 -11.04 -7.87 -1.11
N LEU A 11 -12.09 -7.57 -0.33
CA LEU A 11 -11.94 -7.18 1.07
C LEU A 11 -11.44 -8.34 1.93
N ASP A 12 -11.91 -9.55 1.69
CA ASP A 12 -11.48 -10.75 2.41
C ASP A 12 -10.05 -11.15 2.05
N LYS A 13 -9.66 -10.99 0.79
CA LYS A 13 -8.26 -11.15 0.36
C LYS A 13 -7.34 -10.17 1.11
N TRP A 14 -7.74 -8.91 1.23
CA TRP A 14 -7.02 -7.91 2.03
C TRP A 14 -6.92 -8.31 3.52
N ARG A 15 -8.05 -8.65 4.15
CA ARG A 15 -8.09 -9.07 5.57
C ARG A 15 -7.26 -10.31 5.84
N THR A 16 -7.19 -11.24 4.88
CA THR A 16 -6.36 -12.45 4.97
C THR A 16 -4.87 -12.11 4.98
N ARG A 17 -4.43 -11.13 4.19
CA ARG A 17 -3.03 -10.65 4.18
C ARG A 17 -2.68 -9.81 5.42
N TRP A 18 -3.68 -9.15 6.00
CA TRP A 18 -3.55 -8.27 7.16
C TRP A 18 -4.49 -8.68 8.31
N PRO A 19 -4.27 -9.85 8.95
CA PRO A 19 -5.10 -10.30 10.06
C PRO A 19 -5.09 -9.32 11.25
N GLU A 20 -4.00 -8.57 11.44
CA GLU A 20 -3.88 -7.50 12.45
C GLU A 20 -4.86 -6.35 12.20
N TRP A 21 -5.40 -6.22 10.97
CA TRP A 21 -6.40 -5.20 10.64
C TRP A 21 -7.66 -5.33 11.50
N SER A 22 -8.03 -6.55 11.91
CA SER A 22 -9.16 -6.75 12.86
C SER A 22 -8.96 -6.03 14.20
N VAL A 23 -7.71 -5.85 14.64
CA VAL A 23 -7.34 -5.10 15.85
C VAL A 23 -7.10 -3.62 15.55
N ALA A 24 -6.63 -3.30 14.34
CA ALA A 24 -6.28 -1.93 13.92
C ALA A 24 -7.49 -1.10 13.45
N GLU A 25 -8.46 -1.69 12.78
CA GLU A 25 -9.61 -1.01 12.18
C GLU A 25 -10.44 -0.17 13.17
N PRO A 26 -10.64 -0.57 14.44
CA PRO A 26 -11.31 0.27 15.44
C PRO A 26 -10.68 1.65 15.62
N PHE A 27 -9.38 1.80 15.33
CA PHE A 27 -8.65 3.07 15.43
C PHE A 27 -8.83 3.99 14.21
N VAL A 28 -9.52 3.53 13.17
CA VAL A 28 -9.99 4.34 12.04
C VAL A 28 -11.41 4.87 12.35
N PRO A 29 -11.73 6.15 12.06
CA PRO A 29 -13.06 6.70 12.24
C PRO A 29 -14.11 5.80 11.56
N GLN A 30 -15.22 5.52 12.24
CA GLN A 30 -16.20 4.52 11.79
C GLN A 30 -16.68 4.75 10.35
N LEU A 31 -16.94 6.01 9.98
CA LEU A 31 -17.39 6.38 8.63
C LEU A 31 -16.32 6.17 7.54
N GLN A 32 -15.03 6.11 7.91
CA GLN A 32 -13.92 5.90 6.98
C GLN A 32 -13.53 4.42 6.82
N ARG A 33 -14.00 3.52 7.70
CA ARG A 33 -13.56 2.11 7.69
C ARG A 33 -13.87 1.38 6.37
N PRO A 34 -15.08 1.45 5.79
CA PRO A 34 -15.36 0.78 4.52
C PRO A 34 -14.51 1.35 3.37
N LEU A 35 -14.31 2.67 3.36
CA LEU A 35 -13.50 3.37 2.37
C LEU A 35 -12.02 2.95 2.49
N ALA A 36 -11.48 2.88 3.70
CA ALA A 36 -10.12 2.45 3.96
C ALA A 36 -9.88 0.99 3.54
N ALA A 37 -10.80 0.07 3.86
CA ALA A 37 -10.69 -1.32 3.45
C ALA A 37 -10.71 -1.47 1.92
N ALA A 38 -11.61 -0.78 1.22
CA ALA A 38 -11.67 -0.78 -0.24
C ALA A 38 -10.40 -0.17 -0.87
N TRP A 39 -9.90 0.93 -0.30
CA TRP A 39 -8.66 1.57 -0.74
C TRP A 39 -7.45 0.64 -0.60
N PHE A 40 -7.28 -0.02 0.55
CA PHE A 40 -6.17 -0.94 0.75
C PHE A 40 -6.28 -2.21 -0.08
N ALA A 41 -7.51 -2.70 -0.32
CA ALA A 41 -7.72 -3.79 -1.26
C ALA A 41 -7.30 -3.40 -2.69
N LEU A 42 -7.56 -2.16 -3.12
CA LEU A 42 -7.08 -1.66 -4.42
C LEU A 42 -5.54 -1.60 -4.48
N LEU A 43 -4.90 -1.00 -3.47
CA LEU A 43 -3.43 -0.94 -3.41
C LEU A 43 -2.80 -2.34 -3.43
N GLN A 44 -3.42 -3.30 -2.74
CA GLN A 44 -2.97 -4.70 -2.74
C GLN A 44 -3.06 -5.36 -4.13
N GLU A 45 -4.08 -5.04 -4.95
CA GLU A 45 -4.17 -5.57 -6.30
C GLU A 45 -2.98 -5.12 -7.18
N TRP A 46 -2.48 -3.91 -6.97
CA TRP A 46 -1.29 -3.41 -7.67
C TRP A 46 0.01 -3.96 -7.07
N GLU A 47 0.08 -4.18 -5.75
CA GLU A 47 1.16 -4.93 -5.11
C GLU A 47 1.29 -6.34 -5.71
N ASP A 48 0.17 -7.01 -5.97
CA ASP A 48 0.17 -8.34 -6.59
C ASP A 48 0.64 -8.31 -8.05
N ILE A 49 0.28 -7.26 -8.80
CA ILE A 49 0.77 -7.05 -10.18
C ILE A 49 2.27 -6.73 -10.21
N MET A 50 2.79 -6.03 -9.20
CA MET A 50 4.22 -5.78 -9.05
C MET A 50 4.98 -7.07 -8.74
N ASN A 51 4.37 -8.02 -8.01
CA ASN A 51 5.04 -9.21 -7.48
C ASN A 51 4.68 -10.52 -8.20
N ILE A 52 4.53 -10.48 -9.52
CA ILE A 52 4.27 -11.69 -10.31
C ILE A 52 5.50 -12.59 -10.41
N ALA A 53 5.25 -13.88 -10.65
CA ALA A 53 6.27 -14.85 -11.03
C ALA A 53 6.06 -15.26 -12.50
N GLY A 54 7.14 -15.40 -13.26
CA GLY A 54 7.08 -15.82 -14.66
C GLY A 54 6.77 -14.67 -15.62
N ASP A 55 5.94 -14.95 -16.63
CA ASP A 55 5.63 -14.02 -17.73
C ASP A 55 4.91 -12.75 -17.20
N PRO A 56 5.47 -11.54 -17.42
CA PRO A 56 4.86 -10.30 -16.98
C PRO A 56 3.66 -9.85 -17.83
N LEU A 57 3.48 -10.36 -19.06
CA LEU A 57 2.47 -9.83 -20.00
C LEU A 57 1.03 -9.84 -19.44
N PRO A 58 0.54 -10.91 -18.78
CA PRO A 58 -0.80 -10.88 -18.18
C PRO A 58 -0.94 -9.84 -17.07
N ALA A 59 0.13 -9.63 -16.28
CA ALA A 59 0.16 -8.65 -15.21
C ALA A 59 0.14 -7.22 -15.77
N ASP A 60 0.87 -6.99 -16.86
CA ASP A 60 0.93 -5.71 -17.55
C ASP A 60 -0.39 -5.33 -18.22
N ALA A 61 -1.05 -6.31 -18.85
CA ALA A 61 -2.40 -6.12 -19.35
C ALA A 61 -3.39 -5.76 -18.22
N LYS A 62 -3.30 -6.44 -17.07
CA LYS A 62 -4.13 -6.13 -15.89
C LYS A 62 -3.83 -4.74 -15.33
N LEU A 63 -2.57 -4.31 -15.34
CA LEU A 63 -2.18 -2.97 -14.91
C LEU A 63 -2.74 -1.89 -15.83
N ALA A 64 -2.65 -2.09 -17.15
CA ALA A 64 -3.22 -1.19 -18.15
C ALA A 64 -4.75 -1.10 -18.03
N TRP A 65 -5.41 -2.23 -17.73
CA TRP A 65 -6.84 -2.24 -17.42
C TRP A 65 -7.17 -1.40 -16.17
N TRP A 66 -6.38 -1.53 -15.10
CA TRP A 66 -6.53 -0.68 -13.90
C TRP A 66 -6.34 0.81 -14.19
N GLN A 67 -5.37 1.15 -15.05
CA GLN A 67 -5.19 2.54 -15.48
C GLN A 67 -6.45 3.10 -16.16
N GLN A 68 -7.07 2.32 -17.05
CA GLN A 68 -8.31 2.73 -17.69
C GLN A 68 -9.46 2.84 -16.69
N GLU A 69 -9.60 1.88 -15.78
CA GLU A 69 -10.66 1.91 -14.75
C GLU A 69 -10.52 3.15 -13.85
N LEU A 70 -9.31 3.54 -13.43
CA LEU A 70 -9.08 4.78 -12.68
C LEU A 70 -9.43 6.04 -13.49
N ARG A 71 -9.11 6.08 -14.79
CA ARG A 71 -9.51 7.19 -15.67
C ARG A 71 -11.04 7.26 -15.83
N ASP A 72 -11.72 6.12 -15.87
CA ASP A 72 -13.17 6.06 -15.88
C ASP A 72 -13.77 6.52 -14.53
N TRP A 73 -13.09 6.32 -13.40
CA TRP A 73 -13.52 6.85 -12.09
C TRP A 73 -13.48 8.38 -12.05
N SER A 74 -12.50 9.02 -12.70
CA SER A 74 -12.51 10.49 -12.87
C SER A 74 -13.77 11.01 -13.59
N GLN A 75 -14.46 10.15 -14.35
CA GLN A 75 -15.69 10.47 -15.07
C GLN A 75 -16.95 9.82 -14.48
N GLN A 76 -16.83 9.16 -13.31
CA GLN A 76 -17.91 8.42 -12.66
C GLN A 76 -18.50 7.27 -13.49
N ARG A 77 -17.65 6.56 -14.21
CA ARG A 77 -18.05 5.45 -15.08
C ARG A 77 -17.48 4.12 -14.60
N SER A 78 -17.34 3.93 -13.28
CA SER A 78 -16.78 2.70 -12.73
C SER A 78 -17.61 1.48 -13.10
N ARG A 79 -16.92 0.39 -13.43
CA ARG A 79 -17.51 -0.94 -13.64
C ARG A 79 -17.02 -1.95 -12.61
N HIS A 80 -15.94 -1.62 -11.90
CA HIS A 80 -15.33 -2.50 -10.92
C HIS A 80 -16.05 -2.47 -9.56
N PRO A 81 -16.17 -3.61 -8.83
CA PRO A 81 -16.76 -3.65 -7.50
C PRO A 81 -16.15 -2.67 -6.49
N LEU A 82 -14.82 -2.50 -6.48
CA LEU A 82 -14.14 -1.52 -5.61
C LEU A 82 -14.53 -0.07 -5.95
N GLY A 83 -14.79 0.23 -7.22
CA GLY A 83 -15.16 1.57 -7.63
C GLY A 83 -16.52 2.00 -7.09
N ARG A 84 -17.46 1.09 -6.80
CA ARG A 84 -18.72 1.45 -6.12
C ARG A 84 -18.52 2.13 -4.76
N VAL A 85 -17.39 1.85 -4.10
CA VAL A 85 -17.02 2.46 -2.81
C VAL A 85 -16.08 3.64 -3.03
N LEU A 86 -15.13 3.51 -3.96
CA LEU A 86 -14.05 4.48 -4.15
C LEU A 86 -14.41 5.62 -5.10
N GLU A 87 -15.01 5.34 -6.26
CA GLU A 87 -15.33 6.32 -7.31
C GLU A 87 -16.17 7.52 -6.84
N PRO A 88 -17.13 7.38 -5.89
CA PRO A 88 -17.86 8.53 -5.36
C PRO A 88 -16.97 9.63 -4.75
N VAL A 89 -15.73 9.30 -4.35
CA VAL A 89 -14.75 10.28 -3.87
C VAL A 89 -14.11 11.01 -5.06
N ARG A 90 -14.14 12.34 -5.04
CA ARG A 90 -13.50 13.21 -6.05
C ARG A 90 -11.98 13.32 -5.90
N ALA A 91 -11.31 12.18 -5.82
CA ALA A 91 -9.86 12.11 -5.73
C ALA A 91 -9.19 12.28 -7.12
N PRO A 92 -7.88 12.58 -7.20
CA PRO A 92 -7.14 12.73 -8.45
C PRO A 92 -6.87 11.37 -9.14
N TRP A 93 -7.93 10.68 -9.57
CA TRP A 93 -7.84 9.32 -10.12
C TRP A 93 -7.03 9.22 -11.41
N ALA A 94 -7.20 10.18 -12.34
CA ALA A 94 -6.43 10.24 -13.57
C ALA A 94 -4.92 10.39 -13.28
N GLN A 95 -4.55 11.27 -12.33
CA GLN A 95 -3.16 11.42 -11.92
C GLN A 95 -2.61 10.12 -11.34
N LEU A 96 -3.37 9.43 -10.48
CA LEU A 96 -2.96 8.12 -9.96
C LEU A 96 -2.78 7.09 -11.09
N ALA A 97 -3.70 7.06 -12.07
CA ALA A 97 -3.63 6.17 -13.22
C ALA A 97 -2.31 6.34 -14.00
N ASP A 98 -1.88 7.58 -14.21
CA ASP A 98 -0.66 7.89 -14.97
C ASP A 98 0.62 7.41 -14.27
N THR A 99 0.55 7.11 -12.97
CA THR A 99 1.70 6.60 -12.20
C THR A 99 1.81 5.09 -12.13
N LEU A 100 0.78 4.34 -12.54
CA LEU A 100 0.78 2.89 -12.42
C LEU A 100 1.91 2.17 -13.18
N PRO A 101 2.46 2.66 -14.31
CA PRO A 101 3.63 2.05 -14.94
C PRO A 101 4.84 1.87 -14.01
N ALA A 102 4.94 2.65 -12.92
CA ALA A 102 5.97 2.47 -11.90
C ALA A 102 5.99 1.06 -11.28
N MET A 103 4.87 0.33 -11.30
CA MET A 103 4.81 -1.06 -10.83
C MET A 103 5.61 -2.01 -11.70
N GLN A 104 5.74 -1.70 -13.00
CA GLN A 104 6.54 -2.47 -13.95
C GLN A 104 8.02 -2.16 -13.73
N ASP A 105 8.36 -0.87 -13.64
CA ASP A 105 9.72 -0.40 -13.39
C ASP A 105 10.28 -0.94 -12.07
N ALA A 106 9.45 -0.97 -11.03
CA ALA A 106 9.83 -1.48 -9.71
C ALA A 106 10.18 -2.98 -9.72
N ARG A 107 9.79 -3.77 -10.74
CA ARG A 107 10.19 -5.19 -10.84
C ARG A 107 11.67 -5.37 -11.12
N VAL A 108 12.36 -4.36 -11.64
CA VAL A 108 13.81 -4.42 -11.84
C VAL A 108 14.51 -4.24 -10.48
N PRO A 109 15.47 -5.11 -10.11
CA PRO A 109 16.27 -4.90 -8.90
C PRO A 109 16.98 -3.53 -8.97
N PRO A 110 16.81 -2.66 -7.95
CA PRO A 110 17.45 -1.35 -7.97
C PRO A 110 18.95 -1.45 -7.69
N GLN A 111 19.74 -0.47 -8.10
CA GLN A 111 21.17 -0.37 -7.82
C GLN A 111 21.46 0.28 -6.46
N SER A 112 20.50 1.06 -5.92
CA SER A 112 20.62 1.74 -4.63
C SER A 112 19.26 2.03 -4.02
N LEU A 113 19.24 2.36 -2.71
CA LEU A 113 18.03 2.85 -2.04
C LEU A 113 17.44 4.08 -2.73
N GLN A 114 18.29 5.04 -3.11
CA GLN A 114 17.84 6.29 -3.74
C GLN A 114 17.13 6.01 -5.07
N GLN A 115 17.72 5.16 -5.92
CA GLN A 115 17.08 4.77 -7.18
C GLN A 115 15.73 4.06 -6.92
N ALA A 116 15.67 3.16 -5.94
CA ALA A 116 14.43 2.46 -5.60
C ALA A 116 13.31 3.41 -5.14
N LEU A 117 13.67 4.43 -4.35
CA LEU A 117 12.75 5.48 -3.91
C LEU A 117 12.30 6.36 -5.08
N ASP A 118 13.22 6.76 -5.95
CA ASP A 118 12.92 7.59 -7.11
C ASP A 118 11.98 6.89 -8.10
N THR A 119 12.15 5.58 -8.33
CA THR A 119 11.25 4.77 -9.16
C THR A 119 9.80 4.82 -8.67
N LEU A 120 9.57 4.85 -7.35
CA LEU A 120 8.22 4.84 -6.77
C LEU A 120 7.72 6.23 -6.35
N ARG A 121 8.54 7.29 -6.48
CA ARG A 121 8.24 8.62 -5.92
C ARG A 121 6.92 9.17 -6.42
N VAL A 122 6.73 9.24 -7.74
CA VAL A 122 5.55 9.86 -8.34
C VAL A 122 4.27 9.07 -8.00
N PHE A 123 4.36 7.74 -7.98
CA PHE A 123 3.28 6.87 -7.53
C PHE A 123 2.92 7.11 -6.05
N ALA A 124 3.93 7.16 -5.18
CA ALA A 124 3.73 7.40 -3.76
C ALA A 124 3.12 8.79 -3.47
N GLU A 125 3.52 9.81 -4.21
CA GLU A 125 2.93 11.14 -4.16
C GLU A 125 1.46 11.13 -4.60
N ALA A 126 1.13 10.39 -5.67
CA ALA A 126 -0.25 10.24 -6.13
C ALA A 126 -1.13 9.49 -5.14
N VAL A 127 -0.61 8.43 -4.49
CA VAL A 127 -1.29 7.72 -3.38
C VAL A 127 -1.60 8.69 -2.25
N VAL A 128 -0.62 9.47 -1.81
CA VAL A 128 -0.79 10.47 -0.75
C VAL A 128 -1.83 11.53 -1.14
N ALA A 129 -1.81 12.00 -2.40
CA ALA A 129 -2.78 12.99 -2.89
C ALA A 129 -4.22 12.46 -2.89
N VAL A 130 -4.41 11.19 -3.27
CA VAL A 130 -5.71 10.52 -3.20
C VAL A 130 -6.17 10.36 -1.75
N GLU A 131 -5.28 9.92 -0.86
CA GLU A 131 -5.58 9.77 0.57
C GLU A 131 -5.92 11.09 1.24
N ALA A 132 -5.31 12.19 0.81
CA ALA A 132 -5.61 13.52 1.33
C ALA A 132 -7.09 13.89 1.09
N VAL A 133 -7.62 13.57 -0.09
CA VAL A 133 -9.05 13.79 -0.40
C VAL A 133 -9.92 12.78 0.35
N MET A 134 -9.61 11.49 0.28
CA MET A 134 -10.42 10.42 0.89
C MET A 134 -10.58 10.56 2.40
N PHE A 135 -9.52 10.98 3.07
CA PHE A 135 -9.46 11.02 4.54
C PHE A 135 -9.34 12.45 5.08
N THR A 136 -9.71 13.45 4.27
CA THR A 136 -9.80 14.87 4.64
C THR A 136 -8.53 15.39 5.32
N ARG A 137 -7.37 15.03 4.78
CA ARG A 137 -6.07 15.45 5.28
C ARG A 137 -5.69 16.79 4.65
N ASN A 138 -5.44 17.80 5.47
CA ASN A 138 -5.08 19.15 5.00
C ASN A 138 -3.56 19.41 5.01
N GLN A 139 -2.78 18.51 5.61
CA GLN A 139 -1.33 18.63 5.70
C GLN A 139 -0.63 17.83 4.58
N PRO A 140 0.54 18.27 4.10
CA PRO A 140 1.36 17.49 3.18
C PRO A 140 1.60 16.07 3.72
N GLY A 141 1.62 15.10 2.81
CA GLY A 141 1.85 13.71 3.18
C GLY A 141 3.25 13.20 2.85
N ASP A 142 3.67 12.17 3.57
CA ASP A 142 5.00 11.56 3.47
C ASP A 142 5.04 10.45 2.42
N ALA A 143 5.28 10.83 1.16
CA ALA A 143 5.39 9.89 0.05
C ALA A 143 6.54 8.88 0.25
N THR A 144 7.63 9.26 0.92
CA THR A 144 8.74 8.35 1.22
C THR A 144 8.28 7.16 2.07
N ALA A 145 7.39 7.39 3.05
CA ALA A 145 6.84 6.31 3.86
C ALA A 145 6.05 5.29 3.02
N VAL A 146 5.29 5.76 2.02
CA VAL A 146 4.58 4.89 1.07
C VAL A 146 5.57 4.14 0.20
N ALA A 147 6.54 4.82 -0.42
CA ALA A 147 7.53 4.18 -1.27
C ALA A 147 8.31 3.07 -0.54
N VAL A 148 8.79 3.35 0.68
CA VAL A 148 9.50 2.34 1.50
C VAL A 148 8.61 1.15 1.85
N GLN A 149 7.33 1.38 2.18
CA GLN A 149 6.38 0.32 2.46
C GLN A 149 6.18 -0.61 1.25
N TRP A 150 6.11 -0.04 0.05
CA TRP A 150 5.99 -0.79 -1.20
C TRP A 150 7.26 -1.57 -1.54
N LEU A 151 8.44 -1.00 -1.32
CA LEU A 151 9.72 -1.70 -1.48
C LEU A 151 9.85 -2.88 -0.49
N ASP A 152 9.40 -2.71 0.76
CA ASP A 152 9.38 -3.81 1.74
C ASP A 152 8.34 -4.89 1.39
N ALA A 153 7.16 -4.51 0.88
CA ALA A 153 6.19 -5.46 0.35
C ALA A 153 6.75 -6.26 -0.82
N ARG A 154 7.43 -5.59 -1.76
CA ARG A 154 8.16 -6.22 -2.85
C ARG A 154 9.22 -7.20 -2.36
N GLN A 155 10.06 -6.75 -1.42
CA GLN A 155 11.13 -7.57 -0.84
C GLN A 155 10.59 -8.84 -0.16
N ARG A 156 9.43 -8.77 0.49
CA ARG A 156 8.80 -9.94 1.14
C ARG A 156 8.37 -11.01 0.15
N VAL A 157 7.86 -10.62 -1.02
CA VAL A 157 7.32 -11.58 -2.00
C VAL A 157 8.39 -12.07 -2.96
N ALA A 158 9.21 -11.16 -3.50
CA ALA A 158 10.20 -11.48 -4.52
C ALA A 158 11.58 -11.88 -3.95
N GLY A 159 11.82 -11.70 -2.65
CA GLY A 159 13.05 -12.10 -1.99
C GLY A 159 14.30 -11.51 -2.65
N ASP A 160 15.26 -12.37 -2.99
CA ASP A 160 16.53 -11.95 -3.57
C ASP A 160 16.36 -11.21 -4.91
N SER A 161 15.29 -11.49 -5.68
CA SER A 161 14.98 -10.77 -6.92
C SER A 161 14.54 -9.32 -6.73
N ALA A 162 14.34 -8.86 -5.48
CA ALA A 162 14.10 -7.46 -5.15
C ALA A 162 15.32 -6.76 -4.52
N THR A 163 16.39 -7.52 -4.25
CA THR A 163 17.56 -7.02 -3.54
C THR A 163 18.55 -6.35 -4.50
N PRO A 164 19.11 -5.18 -4.15
CA PRO A 164 20.16 -4.56 -4.94
C PRO A 164 21.37 -5.45 -5.19
N GLY A 165 21.97 -5.34 -6.37
CA GLY A 165 23.19 -6.07 -6.73
C GLY A 165 24.33 -5.79 -5.74
N GLY A 166 25.01 -6.85 -5.28
CA GLY A 166 26.11 -6.75 -4.31
C GLY A 166 25.68 -6.52 -2.86
N MET A 167 24.37 -6.56 -2.56
CA MET A 167 23.84 -6.42 -1.21
C MET A 167 23.19 -7.73 -0.74
N THR A 168 23.26 -8.01 0.57
CA THR A 168 22.47 -9.10 1.15
C THR A 168 21.03 -8.66 1.40
N THR A 169 20.08 -9.59 1.32
CA THR A 169 18.67 -9.35 1.66
C THR A 169 18.52 -8.72 3.06
N ALA A 170 19.31 -9.16 4.05
CA ALA A 170 19.28 -8.59 5.39
C ALA A 170 19.74 -7.12 5.43
N ALA A 171 20.83 -6.79 4.73
CA ALA A 171 21.34 -5.42 4.66
C ALA A 171 20.34 -4.49 3.94
N TRP A 172 19.72 -4.96 2.86
CA TRP A 172 18.71 -4.19 2.14
C TRP A 172 17.47 -3.91 3.00
N ARG A 173 16.95 -4.93 3.68
CA ARG A 173 15.83 -4.78 4.62
C ARG A 173 16.15 -3.84 5.78
N ALA A 174 17.39 -3.84 6.28
CA ALA A 174 17.84 -2.89 7.28
C ALA A 174 17.86 -1.44 6.74
N GLN A 175 18.31 -1.22 5.51
CA GLN A 175 18.24 0.10 4.85
C GLN A 175 16.80 0.59 4.68
N LEU A 176 15.89 -0.29 4.24
CA LEU A 176 14.45 0.04 4.16
C LEU A 176 13.90 0.45 5.53
N LEU A 177 14.19 -0.32 6.59
CA LEU A 177 13.73 0.02 7.94
C LEU A 177 14.29 1.37 8.44
N GLN A 178 15.53 1.68 8.09
CA GLN A 178 16.17 2.95 8.44
C GLN A 178 15.54 4.12 7.69
N ALA A 179 15.20 3.94 6.41
CA ALA A 179 14.51 4.92 5.59
C ALA A 179 13.04 5.10 5.98
N TRP A 180 12.41 4.09 6.60
CA TRP A 180 10.99 4.13 6.99
C TRP A 180 10.73 5.07 8.18
N PRO A 181 10.04 6.19 7.99
CA PRO A 181 9.80 7.17 9.05
C PRO A 181 9.04 6.56 10.23
N ARG A 182 9.45 6.89 11.45
CA ARG A 182 8.83 6.36 12.69
C ARG A 182 7.45 6.94 12.97
N LYS A 183 7.22 8.17 12.51
CA LYS A 183 5.98 8.95 12.62
C LYS A 183 5.68 9.55 11.24
N PRO A 184 5.29 8.72 10.26
CA PRO A 184 5.07 9.20 8.90
C PRO A 184 3.83 10.11 8.87
N ALA A 185 3.93 11.18 8.09
CA ALA A 185 2.84 12.13 7.88
C ALA A 185 1.84 11.56 6.86
N LEU A 186 1.12 10.51 7.21
CA LEU A 186 0.12 9.86 6.34
C LEU A 186 -1.29 10.08 6.87
N ALA A 187 -2.31 9.90 6.03
CA ALA A 187 -3.70 9.83 6.49
C ALA A 187 -3.87 8.74 7.56
N ARG A 188 -4.73 8.97 8.55
CA ARG A 188 -4.87 8.09 9.73
C ARG A 188 -4.95 6.59 9.38
N PRO A 189 -5.78 6.13 8.42
CA PRO A 189 -5.85 4.70 8.11
C PRO A 189 -4.51 4.15 7.60
N HIS A 190 -3.85 4.85 6.67
CA HIS A 190 -2.58 4.39 6.12
C HIS A 190 -1.46 4.50 7.15
N ARG A 191 -1.49 5.50 8.04
CA ARG A 191 -0.54 5.61 9.16
C ARG A 191 -0.62 4.40 10.09
N VAL A 192 -1.83 3.89 10.36
CA VAL A 192 -2.02 2.65 11.14
C VAL A 192 -1.47 1.45 10.39
N TRP A 193 -1.81 1.29 9.10
CA TRP A 193 -1.31 0.20 8.28
C TRP A 193 0.22 0.21 8.14
N SER A 194 0.80 1.35 7.78
CA SER A 194 2.24 1.55 7.62
C SER A 194 3.00 1.23 8.91
N ARG A 195 2.44 1.57 10.08
CA ARG A 195 3.05 1.23 11.36
C ARG A 195 3.05 -0.27 11.65
N LEU A 196 2.02 -1.01 11.24
CA LEU A 196 2.00 -2.47 11.35
C LEU A 196 2.98 -3.12 10.37
N ALA A 197 3.02 -2.64 9.12
CA ALA A 197 3.96 -3.11 8.11
C ALA A 197 5.42 -2.93 8.55
N ARG A 198 5.75 -1.73 9.06
CA ARG A 198 7.05 -1.43 9.65
C ARG A 198 7.36 -2.31 10.86
N LEU A 199 6.36 -2.61 11.70
CA LEU A 199 6.54 -3.50 12.86
C LEU A 199 6.84 -4.95 12.44
N ARG A 200 6.20 -5.46 11.37
CA ARG A 200 6.55 -6.78 10.80
C ARG A 200 8.02 -6.83 10.40
N LEU A 201 8.48 -5.85 9.62
CA LEU A 201 9.88 -5.73 9.20
C LEU A 201 10.85 -5.66 10.39
N GLN A 202 10.54 -4.86 11.42
CA GLN A 202 11.35 -4.78 12.64
C GLN A 202 11.48 -6.12 13.36
N ARG A 203 10.40 -6.89 13.41
CA ARG A 203 10.38 -8.17 14.10
C ARG A 203 11.15 -9.23 13.33
N GLU A 204 10.99 -9.28 12.03
CA GLU A 204 11.71 -10.22 11.16
C GLU A 204 13.23 -9.97 11.21
N LEU A 205 13.67 -8.70 11.17
CA LEU A 205 15.08 -8.35 11.34
C LEU A 205 15.62 -8.69 12.74
N ALA A 206 14.75 -8.76 13.75
CA ALA A 206 15.10 -9.20 15.09
C ALA A 206 14.99 -10.74 15.27
N GLY A 207 14.80 -11.51 14.20
CA GLY A 207 14.65 -12.97 14.24
C GLY A 207 13.35 -13.45 14.89
N LYS A 208 12.32 -12.59 14.95
CA LYS A 208 11.01 -12.89 15.55
C LYS A 208 9.97 -13.14 14.46
N ALA A 209 8.90 -13.86 14.81
CA ALA A 209 7.74 -14.00 13.92
C ALA A 209 7.20 -12.62 13.49
N ALA A 210 6.93 -12.46 12.19
CA ALA A 210 6.51 -11.20 11.58
C ALA A 210 5.27 -10.62 12.27
N TYR A 211 4.25 -11.45 12.48
CA TYR A 211 3.00 -11.07 13.14
C TYR A 211 3.25 -10.75 14.63
N PRO A 212 3.00 -9.50 15.06
CA PRO A 212 3.15 -9.13 16.46
C PRO A 212 2.02 -9.72 17.31
N PRO A 213 2.25 -10.00 18.62
CA PRO A 213 1.17 -10.39 19.53
C PRO A 213 0.07 -9.31 19.61
N PRO A 214 -1.20 -9.68 19.91
CA PRO A 214 -2.33 -8.75 19.92
C PRO A 214 -2.13 -7.48 20.77
N VAL A 215 -1.48 -7.59 21.93
CA VAL A 215 -1.19 -6.42 22.79
C VAL A 215 -0.24 -5.43 22.10
N GLN A 216 0.76 -5.93 21.36
CA GLN A 216 1.64 -5.07 20.56
C GLN A 216 0.90 -4.46 19.37
N GLN A 217 0.02 -5.22 18.71
CA GLN A 217 -0.84 -4.70 17.64
C GLN A 217 -1.67 -3.52 18.17
N LEU A 218 -2.40 -3.71 19.27
CA LEU A 218 -3.25 -2.68 19.89
C LEU A 218 -2.46 -1.42 20.24
N TRP A 219 -1.31 -1.57 20.92
CA TRP A 219 -0.45 -0.44 21.29
C TRP A 219 0.07 0.33 20.08
N HIS A 220 0.50 -0.40 19.03
CA HIS A 220 1.02 0.23 17.83
C HIS A 220 -0.08 0.92 17.01
N SER A 221 -1.25 0.30 16.88
CA SER A 221 -2.42 0.88 16.20
C SER A 221 -2.89 2.16 16.91
N TRP A 222 -3.03 2.12 18.24
CA TRP A 222 -3.36 3.30 19.03
C TRP A 222 -2.34 4.43 18.81
N ARG A 223 -1.04 4.14 18.94
CA ARG A 223 0.01 5.15 18.74
C ARG A 223 0.01 5.76 17.33
N ALA A 224 -0.26 4.96 16.29
CA ALA A 224 -0.40 5.49 14.93
C ALA A 224 -1.64 6.38 14.80
N ALA A 225 -2.76 5.99 15.39
CA ALA A 225 -4.00 6.74 15.29
C ALA A 225 -3.98 8.06 16.06
N SER A 226 -3.17 8.21 17.10
CA SER A 226 -3.06 9.44 17.91
C SER A 226 -2.26 10.59 17.25
N GLY A 227 -1.73 10.41 16.04
CA GLY A 227 -1.05 11.47 15.29
C GLY A 227 -2.03 12.51 14.71
N ALA A 228 -1.51 13.70 14.34
CA ALA A 228 -2.29 14.76 13.70
C ALA A 228 -2.61 14.41 12.23
N ASP A 229 -3.83 14.74 11.82
CA ASP A 229 -4.31 14.65 10.43
C ASP A 229 -4.17 16.00 9.71
#